data_AF-A0A2Z4FQR0-F1
#
_entry.id   AF-A0A2Z4FQR0-F1
#
_cell.length_a   1.000
_cell.length_b   1.000
_cell.length_c   1.000
_cell.angle_alpha   90.00
_cell.angle_beta   90.00
_cell.angle_gamma   90.00
#
_symmetry.space_group_name_H-M   'P 1'
#
loop_
_entity.id
_entity.type
_entity.pdbx_description
1 polymer ?
#
loop_
_entity_poly.entity_id
_entity_poly.type
_entity_poly.pdbx_seq_one_letter_code
_entity_poly.pdbx_strand_id
1 'polypeptide(L)'
;MDNGISMSAAAAVPATMTYHGELNDGAGQLVDTTVEATFRIYDAAAGGSEAWSETFATVDVNSGSFSVQLGADAPLDGVFDGNAYWLEVSINGETMSPRTPIESVPYALRANSAANADTVAGQTPADLLASANAAAPDSAGDIAYDNTSSGLSAADVQAALDELAALRALVASNQAAIATNSSAISSAQADIGANATAISSAQADIGANATAISSAQADIGANATAISSAQADITTNAANINTNRSDLNALETLTQDMARTTIHGYPSVTFTGVNVHVRNGLGTTGTIDSTGYSVVNGLGNLVVGYDEGLANQKTGSHNLVLGKNNLYLSYGGLVAGSYNQIRAPYASISGGVNNSASASNASVSGGRANTAEGVYSSVLGGVNNTASGEASSVSGGIYNRAMDSNSSVSGGSENTASGASSSVSGGHANWATGEASSVSGGNDNRASALQSSVSGGRGNTASSTAATVSGGLNRRADGPFDWRAGGLFETF
;
A
#
# COMPACT_ATOMS: atom_id res chain seq x y z
N MET A 1 -77.84 60.89 -77.10
CA MET A 1 -78.91 61.09 -76.10
C MET A 1 -78.74 59.91 -75.15
N ASP A 2 -77.79 60.00 -74.23
CA ASP A 2 -77.85 60.69 -72.94
C ASP A 2 -78.77 59.98 -71.93
N ASN A 3 -78.31 59.99 -70.68
CA ASN A 3 -78.88 59.49 -69.42
C ASN A 3 -78.45 58.05 -69.07
N GLY A 4 -77.48 57.80 -68.19
CA GLY A 4 -77.15 58.53 -66.97
C GLY A 4 -78.07 58.08 -65.83
N ILE A 5 -77.58 57.18 -64.97
CA ILE A 5 -78.11 56.85 -63.63
C ILE A 5 -77.00 56.06 -62.90
N SER A 6 -76.15 56.74 -62.12
CA SER A 6 -76.35 57.14 -60.71
C SER A 6 -75.70 56.11 -59.79
N MET A 7 -74.54 56.48 -59.23
CA MET A 7 -73.93 55.83 -58.08
C MET A 7 -74.92 55.85 -56.92
N SER A 8 -75.36 54.67 -56.47
CA SER A 8 -75.91 54.53 -55.12
C SER A 8 -74.76 54.63 -54.14
N ALA A 9 -74.53 55.83 -53.61
CA ALA A 9 -73.84 55.97 -52.33
C ALA A 9 -74.73 55.27 -51.28
N ALA A 10 -74.37 54.04 -50.91
CA ALA A 10 -74.93 53.43 -49.73
C ALA A 10 -74.40 54.23 -48.53
N ALA A 11 -75.28 54.95 -47.85
CA ALA A 11 -74.95 55.54 -46.56
C ALA A 11 -74.55 54.40 -45.62
N ALA A 12 -73.31 54.42 -45.11
CA ALA A 12 -72.87 53.47 -44.11
C ALA A 12 -73.79 53.58 -42.89
N VAL A 13 -74.35 52.45 -42.44
CA VAL A 13 -75.11 52.41 -41.19
C VAL A 13 -74.14 52.81 -40.08
N PRO A 14 -74.47 53.77 -39.21
CA PRO A 14 -73.60 54.13 -38.10
C PRO A 14 -73.28 52.89 -37.25
N ALA A 15 -72.01 52.51 -37.18
CA ALA A 15 -71.51 51.36 -36.41
C ALA A 15 -71.34 51.69 -34.90
N THR A 16 -72.17 52.62 -34.41
CA THR A 16 -72.13 53.12 -33.04
C THR A 16 -73.51 53.03 -32.42
N MET A 17 -73.56 52.72 -31.12
CA MET A 17 -74.80 52.69 -30.35
C MET A 17 -74.71 53.64 -29.17
N THR A 18 -75.80 54.33 -28.83
CA THR A 18 -75.84 55.19 -27.66
C THR A 18 -76.29 54.38 -26.44
N TYR A 19 -75.54 54.48 -25.36
CA TYR A 19 -75.93 53.94 -24.06
C TYR A 19 -76.22 55.08 -23.09
N HIS A 20 -77.40 55.03 -22.47
CA HIS A 20 -77.82 55.95 -21.42
C HIS A 20 -77.92 55.18 -20.11
N GLY A 21 -77.32 55.73 -19.06
CA GLY A 21 -77.35 55.16 -17.73
C GLY A 21 -77.72 56.19 -16.67
N GLU A 22 -78.23 55.71 -15.54
CA GLU A 22 -78.34 56.45 -14.30
C GLU A 22 -77.41 55.81 -13.27
N LEU A 23 -76.53 56.60 -12.68
CA LEU A 23 -75.56 56.20 -11.68
C LEU A 23 -75.96 56.80 -10.33
N ASN A 24 -76.21 55.89 -9.38
CA ASN A 24 -76.44 56.20 -7.97
C ASN A 24 -75.26 55.67 -7.15
N ASP A 25 -74.95 56.33 -6.04
CA ASP A 25 -73.98 55.81 -5.08
C ASP A 25 -74.56 54.65 -4.25
N GLY A 26 -73.73 53.99 -3.44
CA GLY A 26 -74.15 52.88 -2.57
C GLY A 26 -75.19 53.26 -1.48
N ALA A 27 -75.57 54.54 -1.37
CA ALA A 27 -76.64 55.05 -0.50
C ALA A 27 -77.90 55.48 -1.28
N GLY A 28 -77.91 55.33 -2.61
CA GLY A 28 -79.03 55.64 -3.50
C GLY A 28 -79.15 57.12 -3.89
N GLN A 29 -78.09 57.92 -3.73
CA GLN A 29 -78.05 59.32 -4.18
C GLN A 29 -77.44 59.44 -5.57
N LEU A 30 -77.98 60.36 -6.38
CA LEU A 30 -77.52 60.61 -7.76
C LEU A 30 -76.09 61.18 -7.77
N VAL A 31 -75.23 60.61 -8.62
CA VAL A 31 -73.82 61.01 -8.75
C VAL A 31 -73.67 62.20 -9.70
N ASP A 32 -72.94 63.26 -9.30
CA ASP A 32 -72.70 64.47 -10.11
C ASP A 32 -71.19 64.74 -10.24
N THR A 33 -70.51 63.95 -11.08
CA THR A 33 -69.05 63.98 -11.23
C THR A 33 -68.60 63.29 -12.54
N THR A 34 -67.31 63.38 -12.87
CA THR A 34 -66.71 62.63 -13.98
C THR A 34 -66.17 61.29 -13.48
N VAL A 35 -66.49 60.20 -14.17
CA VAL A 35 -66.05 58.83 -13.81
C VAL A 35 -65.34 58.15 -14.98
N GLU A 36 -64.49 57.16 -14.70
CA GLU A 36 -64.03 56.21 -15.72
C GLU A 36 -65.09 55.12 -15.88
N ALA A 37 -65.45 54.80 -17.13
CA ALA A 37 -66.45 53.77 -17.43
C ALA A 37 -65.95 52.81 -18.51
N THR A 38 -66.06 51.52 -18.26
CA THR A 38 -65.80 50.46 -19.24
C THR A 38 -67.08 49.71 -19.56
N PHE A 39 -67.31 49.51 -20.87
CA PHE A 39 -68.46 48.78 -21.40
C PHE A 39 -67.96 47.52 -22.10
N ARG A 40 -68.58 46.39 -21.79
CA ARG A 40 -68.24 45.09 -22.39
C ARG A 40 -69.48 44.37 -22.87
N ILE A 41 -69.38 43.69 -23.99
CA ILE A 41 -70.45 42.87 -24.56
C ILE A 41 -70.05 41.40 -24.43
N TYR A 42 -70.94 40.59 -23.87
CA TYR A 42 -70.75 39.17 -23.66
C TYR A 42 -71.85 38.35 -24.33
N ASP A 43 -71.52 37.13 -24.74
CA ASP A 43 -72.43 36.15 -25.35
C ASP A 43 -73.35 35.42 -24.34
N ALA A 44 -73.26 35.76 -23.04
CA ALA A 44 -74.08 35.19 -21.97
C ALA A 44 -74.37 36.18 -20.82
N ALA A 45 -75.52 35.98 -20.15
CA ALA A 45 -75.97 36.78 -19.01
C ALA A 45 -75.04 36.71 -17.77
N ALA A 46 -74.32 35.60 -17.60
CA ALA A 46 -73.29 35.40 -16.59
C ALA A 46 -72.24 34.40 -17.14
N GLY A 47 -70.94 34.66 -16.93
CA GLY A 47 -69.87 33.94 -17.62
C GLY A 47 -69.73 34.37 -19.09
N GLY A 48 -69.47 33.42 -20.00
CA GLY A 48 -69.39 33.68 -21.44
C GLY A 48 -68.06 34.25 -21.94
N SER A 49 -67.95 34.42 -23.25
CA SER A 49 -66.80 35.07 -23.91
C SER A 49 -67.10 36.55 -24.12
N GLU A 50 -66.08 37.39 -23.90
CA GLU A 50 -66.16 38.82 -24.24
C GLU A 50 -66.10 38.96 -25.77
N ALA A 51 -67.15 39.50 -26.37
CA ALA A 51 -67.25 39.76 -27.80
C ALA A 51 -66.67 41.13 -28.17
N TRP A 52 -66.73 42.10 -27.24
CA TRP A 52 -66.28 43.46 -27.46
C TRP A 52 -66.09 44.22 -26.14
N SER A 53 -65.17 45.19 -26.10
CA SER A 53 -64.93 46.08 -24.96
C SER A 53 -64.46 47.46 -25.40
N GLU A 54 -64.89 48.49 -24.68
CA GLU A 54 -64.43 49.88 -24.84
C GLU A 54 -64.38 50.59 -23.49
N THR A 55 -63.31 51.36 -23.25
CA THR A 55 -63.12 52.11 -22.00
C THR A 55 -63.07 53.61 -22.30
N PHE A 56 -63.92 54.35 -21.61
CA PHE A 56 -63.93 55.80 -21.61
C PHE A 56 -63.23 56.30 -20.34
N ALA A 57 -62.06 56.92 -20.51
CA ALA A 57 -61.27 57.45 -19.40
C ALA A 57 -62.01 58.56 -18.62
N THR A 58 -62.94 59.27 -19.28
CA THR A 58 -63.74 60.35 -18.66
C THR A 58 -65.16 60.34 -19.23
N VAL A 59 -66.14 60.05 -18.38
CA VAL A 59 -67.58 60.17 -18.66
C VAL A 59 -68.19 61.15 -17.66
N ASP A 60 -68.78 62.23 -18.16
CA ASP A 60 -69.45 63.23 -17.32
C ASP A 60 -70.85 62.74 -16.91
N VAL A 61 -71.02 62.51 -15.61
CA VAL A 61 -72.31 62.16 -15.00
C VAL A 61 -72.90 63.42 -14.39
N ASN A 62 -74.05 63.85 -14.92
CA ASN A 62 -74.73 65.07 -14.49
C ASN A 62 -76.04 64.68 -13.76
N SER A 63 -76.11 64.96 -12.47
CA SER A 63 -77.25 64.59 -11.61
C SER A 63 -77.69 63.13 -11.81
N GLY A 64 -76.72 62.22 -11.80
CA GLY A 64 -76.88 60.78 -11.97
C GLY A 64 -76.97 60.30 -13.40
N SER A 65 -77.31 61.15 -14.38
CA SER A 65 -77.46 60.70 -15.78
C SER A 65 -76.16 60.85 -16.57
N PHE A 66 -75.86 59.85 -17.40
CA PHE A 66 -74.81 59.93 -18.40
C PHE A 66 -75.24 59.30 -19.73
N SER A 67 -74.55 59.70 -20.80
CA SER A 67 -74.73 59.17 -22.15
C SER A 67 -73.37 58.97 -22.78
N VAL A 68 -73.13 57.79 -23.33
CA VAL A 68 -71.92 57.49 -24.12
C VAL A 68 -72.30 56.89 -25.46
N GLN A 69 -71.45 57.09 -26.47
CA GLN A 69 -71.60 56.47 -27.76
C GLN A 69 -70.58 55.34 -27.89
N LEU A 70 -71.06 54.12 -27.71
CA LEU A 70 -70.27 52.90 -27.84
C LEU A 70 -69.96 52.65 -29.32
N GLY A 71 -68.74 52.21 -29.62
CA GLY A 71 -68.28 51.94 -30.97
C GLY A 71 -67.44 53.07 -31.60
N ALA A 72 -67.21 54.17 -30.87
CA ALA A 72 -66.54 55.36 -31.40
C ALA A 72 -65.02 55.21 -31.47
N ASP A 73 -64.41 54.62 -30.44
CA ASP A 73 -62.97 54.34 -30.35
C ASP A 73 -62.67 52.86 -30.70
N ALA A 74 -63.62 51.94 -30.44
CA ALA A 74 -63.54 50.54 -30.82
C ALA A 74 -64.76 50.12 -31.67
N PRO A 75 -64.66 50.02 -33.02
CA PRO A 75 -65.81 49.75 -33.89
C PRO A 75 -66.61 48.51 -33.50
N LEU A 76 -67.94 48.59 -33.53
CA LEU A 76 -68.85 47.47 -33.22
C LEU A 76 -69.10 46.53 -34.42
N ASP A 77 -68.30 46.65 -35.48
CA ASP A 77 -68.46 45.87 -36.71
C ASP A 77 -68.31 44.37 -36.43
N GLY A 78 -69.34 43.59 -36.77
CA GLY A 78 -69.33 42.13 -36.63
C GLY A 78 -69.61 41.60 -35.23
N VAL A 79 -69.87 42.47 -34.23
CA VAL A 79 -70.20 42.04 -32.85
C VAL A 79 -71.63 41.46 -32.78
N PHE A 80 -72.58 42.06 -33.50
CA PHE A 80 -73.98 41.62 -33.49
C PHE A 80 -74.28 40.70 -34.69
N ASP A 81 -74.11 39.40 -34.48
CA ASP A 81 -74.27 38.33 -35.49
C ASP A 81 -75.65 37.65 -35.48
N GLY A 82 -76.58 38.17 -34.67
CA GLY A 82 -77.93 37.61 -34.50
C GLY A 82 -78.09 36.72 -33.26
N ASN A 83 -77.01 36.42 -32.53
CA ASN A 83 -77.09 35.81 -31.21
C ASN A 83 -77.51 36.83 -30.13
N ALA A 84 -77.95 36.33 -28.97
CA ALA A 84 -78.27 37.17 -27.82
C ALA A 84 -76.97 37.64 -27.15
N TYR A 85 -76.90 38.93 -26.82
CA TYR A 85 -75.75 39.55 -26.16
C TYR A 85 -76.18 40.36 -24.93
N TRP A 86 -75.28 40.48 -23.96
CA TRP A 86 -75.48 41.22 -22.71
C TRP A 86 -74.38 42.25 -22.51
N LEU A 87 -74.78 43.46 -22.12
CA LEU A 87 -73.90 44.57 -21.78
C LEU A 87 -73.54 44.53 -20.29
N GLU A 88 -72.25 44.53 -20.01
CA GLU A 88 -71.67 44.73 -18.68
C GLU A 88 -71.08 46.14 -18.61
N VAL A 89 -71.36 46.83 -17.51
CA VAL A 89 -70.82 48.17 -17.24
C VAL A 89 -69.95 48.10 -16.00
N SER A 90 -68.77 48.68 -16.06
CA SER A 90 -67.90 48.89 -14.91
C SER A 90 -67.61 50.38 -14.75
N ILE A 91 -67.75 50.89 -13.54
CA ILE A 91 -67.47 52.29 -13.20
C ILE A 91 -66.33 52.31 -12.19
N ASN A 92 -65.24 53.04 -12.49
CA ASN A 92 -64.03 53.14 -11.67
C ASN A 92 -63.48 51.77 -11.20
N GLY A 93 -63.61 50.73 -12.05
CA GLY A 93 -63.13 49.38 -11.79
C GLY A 93 -64.09 48.47 -11.00
N GLU A 94 -65.26 48.93 -10.59
CA GLU A 94 -66.31 48.10 -9.98
C GLU A 94 -67.30 47.63 -11.05
N THR A 95 -67.58 46.32 -11.13
CA THR A 95 -68.48 45.74 -12.13
C THR A 95 -69.93 45.75 -11.63
N MET A 96 -70.83 46.33 -12.43
CA MET A 96 -72.26 46.36 -12.13
C MET A 96 -72.92 45.04 -12.54
N SER A 97 -73.68 44.45 -11.61
CA SER A 97 -74.40 43.18 -11.80
C SER A 97 -75.88 43.35 -11.45
N PRO A 98 -76.82 42.73 -12.18
CA PRO A 98 -76.62 41.81 -13.32
C PRO A 98 -76.32 42.53 -14.65
N ARG A 99 -75.76 41.81 -15.62
CA ARG A 99 -75.58 42.31 -17.00
C ARG A 99 -76.94 42.58 -17.64
N THR A 100 -77.02 43.64 -18.43
CA THR A 100 -78.26 44.05 -19.09
C THR A 100 -78.34 43.43 -20.48
N PRO A 101 -79.43 42.72 -20.86
CA PRO A 101 -79.57 42.19 -22.22
C PRO A 101 -79.63 43.33 -23.25
N ILE A 102 -78.95 43.16 -24.38
CA ILE A 102 -79.02 44.08 -25.51
C ILE A 102 -80.17 43.61 -26.40
N GLU A 103 -81.27 44.36 -26.39
CA GLU A 103 -82.46 44.04 -27.19
C GLU A 103 -82.54 44.86 -28.47
N SER A 104 -83.22 44.30 -29.47
CA SER A 104 -83.50 45.01 -30.72
C SER A 104 -84.51 46.14 -30.48
N VAL A 105 -84.25 47.33 -31.05
CA VAL A 105 -85.25 48.41 -31.05
C VAL A 105 -86.41 48.08 -32.00
N PRO A 106 -87.65 48.58 -31.76
CA PRO A 106 -88.83 48.20 -32.53
C PRO A 106 -88.73 48.40 -34.05
N TYR A 107 -87.98 49.41 -34.51
CA TYR A 107 -87.71 49.61 -35.94
C TYR A 107 -86.64 48.66 -36.51
N ALA A 108 -85.68 48.19 -35.70
CA ALA A 108 -84.69 47.21 -36.09
C ALA A 108 -85.28 45.78 -36.18
N LEU A 109 -86.32 45.46 -35.40
CA LEU A 109 -87.08 44.21 -35.56
C LEU A 109 -87.74 44.09 -36.95
N ARG A 110 -88.14 45.21 -37.58
CA ARG A 110 -88.60 45.22 -38.98
C ARG A 110 -87.46 45.02 -40.00
N ALA A 111 -86.21 45.33 -39.64
CA ALA A 111 -85.05 45.09 -40.52
C ALA A 111 -84.69 43.60 -40.60
N ASN A 112 -84.97 42.80 -39.56
CA ASN A 112 -84.89 41.33 -39.64
C ASN A 112 -85.88 40.75 -40.70
N SER A 113 -87.01 41.43 -40.93
CA SER A 113 -87.95 41.08 -41.99
C SER A 113 -87.56 41.62 -43.38
N ALA A 114 -86.52 42.47 -43.47
CA ALA A 114 -85.91 42.91 -44.73
C ALA A 114 -84.60 42.14 -45.05
N ALA A 115 -83.94 41.56 -44.03
CA ALA A 115 -82.84 40.61 -44.19
C ALA A 115 -83.31 39.23 -44.70
N ASN A 116 -84.60 38.90 -44.53
CA ASN A 116 -85.27 37.70 -45.05
C ASN A 116 -86.33 38.02 -46.10
N ALA A 117 -86.08 38.98 -47.00
CA ALA A 117 -86.94 39.18 -48.18
C ALA A 117 -86.74 38.01 -49.16
N ASP A 118 -87.43 36.90 -48.91
CA ASP A 118 -87.41 35.65 -49.71
C ASP A 118 -87.92 35.82 -51.16
N THR A 119 -88.40 37.01 -51.54
CA THR A 119 -88.80 37.31 -52.92
C THR A 119 -88.58 38.79 -53.29
N VAL A 120 -88.13 39.04 -54.52
CA VAL A 120 -88.22 40.35 -55.19
C VAL A 120 -89.39 40.28 -56.16
N ALA A 121 -90.44 41.04 -55.90
CA ALA A 121 -91.67 41.04 -56.72
C ALA A 121 -92.32 39.65 -56.91
N GLY A 122 -92.20 38.75 -55.92
CA GLY A 122 -92.84 37.43 -55.93
C GLY A 122 -92.07 36.30 -56.62
N GLN A 123 -90.80 36.50 -56.97
CA GLN A 123 -89.92 35.44 -57.53
C GLN A 123 -88.93 34.94 -56.48
N THR A 124 -88.77 33.62 -56.38
CA THR A 124 -87.87 32.95 -55.43
C THR A 124 -86.41 32.87 -55.95
N PRO A 125 -85.40 32.60 -55.10
CA PRO A 125 -84.02 32.37 -55.56
C PRO A 125 -83.87 31.24 -56.59
N ALA A 126 -84.78 30.26 -56.62
CA ALA A 126 -84.83 29.23 -57.66
C ALA A 126 -85.33 29.78 -59.01
N ASP A 127 -86.27 30.75 -58.99
CA ASP A 127 -86.77 31.43 -60.20
C ASP A 127 -85.70 32.39 -60.78
N LEU A 128 -84.92 33.05 -59.91
CA LEU A 128 -83.80 33.88 -60.31
C LEU A 128 -82.61 33.07 -60.82
N LEU A 129 -82.33 31.89 -60.24
CA LEU A 129 -81.32 30.95 -60.77
C LEU A 129 -81.76 30.37 -62.13
N ALA A 130 -83.06 30.19 -62.39
CA ALA A 130 -83.57 29.79 -63.71
C ALA A 130 -83.49 30.90 -64.77
N SER A 131 -83.49 32.18 -64.36
CA SER A 131 -83.32 33.33 -65.28
C SER A 131 -81.86 33.77 -65.49
N ALA A 132 -80.98 33.55 -64.50
CA ALA A 132 -79.54 33.84 -64.56
C ALA A 132 -78.71 32.67 -65.06
N ASN A 133 -79.27 31.45 -65.04
CA ASN A 133 -78.71 30.26 -65.65
C ASN A 133 -79.51 29.88 -66.91
N ALA A 134 -79.82 30.89 -67.74
CA ALA A 134 -79.99 30.64 -69.16
C ALA A 134 -78.71 29.91 -69.59
N ALA A 135 -78.88 28.62 -69.86
CA ALA A 135 -77.87 27.75 -70.38
C ALA A 135 -77.04 28.50 -71.42
N ALA A 136 -75.72 28.34 -71.35
CA ALA A 136 -74.89 28.50 -72.54
C ALA A 136 -75.67 27.91 -73.74
N PRO A 137 -75.81 28.64 -74.86
CA PRO A 137 -76.73 28.28 -75.92
C PRO A 137 -76.46 26.83 -76.37
N ASP A 138 -77.42 25.94 -76.10
CA ASP A 138 -77.28 24.48 -76.28
C ASP A 138 -77.44 24.04 -77.74
N SER A 139 -77.58 24.99 -78.67
CA SER A 139 -77.23 24.80 -80.08
C SER A 139 -77.17 26.13 -80.83
N ALA A 140 -76.33 26.21 -81.86
CA ALA A 140 -76.18 27.37 -82.74
C ALA A 140 -77.40 27.65 -83.66
N GLY A 141 -78.56 27.04 -83.40
CA GLY A 141 -79.81 27.26 -84.14
C GLY A 141 -80.65 28.44 -83.62
N ASP A 142 -80.43 28.90 -82.39
CA ASP A 142 -81.31 29.88 -81.71
C ASP A 142 -80.73 31.30 -81.62
N ILE A 143 -79.57 31.54 -82.25
CA ILE A 143 -79.01 32.89 -82.46
C ILE A 143 -78.80 33.05 -83.96
N ALA A 144 -79.58 33.92 -84.61
CA ALA A 144 -79.31 34.33 -85.98
C ALA A 144 -78.05 35.20 -86.02
N TYR A 145 -76.88 34.56 -85.95
CA TYR A 145 -75.57 35.19 -86.09
C TYR A 145 -75.05 34.92 -87.51
N ASP A 146 -74.95 35.98 -88.32
CA ASP A 146 -74.30 35.96 -89.62
C ASP A 146 -72.79 35.73 -89.46
N ASN A 147 -72.38 34.51 -89.75
CA ASN A 147 -71.00 34.04 -89.60
C ASN A 147 -70.19 34.16 -90.91
N THR A 148 -70.69 34.89 -91.90
CA THR A 148 -70.04 34.99 -93.21
C THR A 148 -68.70 35.75 -93.17
N SER A 149 -68.45 36.58 -92.14
CA SER A 149 -67.20 37.34 -92.00
C SER A 149 -66.12 36.70 -91.13
N SER A 150 -66.47 35.82 -90.19
CA SER A 150 -65.50 35.11 -89.32
C SER A 150 -65.03 33.78 -89.90
N GLY A 151 -65.82 33.15 -90.78
CA GLY A 151 -65.50 31.85 -91.37
C GLY A 151 -65.53 30.66 -90.39
N LEU A 152 -65.97 30.87 -89.14
CA LEU A 152 -65.91 29.91 -88.04
C LEU A 152 -67.29 29.34 -87.74
N SER A 153 -67.62 28.20 -88.33
CA SER A 153 -68.90 27.50 -88.17
C SER A 153 -69.26 27.18 -86.71
N ALA A 154 -70.53 26.86 -86.45
CA ALA A 154 -70.97 26.33 -85.15
C ALA A 154 -70.13 25.11 -84.69
N ALA A 155 -69.60 24.33 -85.64
CA ALA A 155 -68.72 23.21 -85.34
C ALA A 155 -67.34 23.66 -84.82
N ASP A 156 -66.82 24.79 -85.28
CA ASP A 156 -65.55 25.35 -84.79
C ASP A 156 -65.66 25.85 -83.35
N VAL A 157 -66.80 26.44 -82.99
CA VAL A 157 -67.10 26.85 -81.60
C VAL A 157 -67.28 25.62 -80.70
N GLN A 158 -67.97 24.58 -81.16
CA GLN A 158 -68.12 23.33 -80.42
C GLN A 158 -66.77 22.63 -80.21
N ALA A 159 -65.90 22.60 -81.22
CA ALA A 159 -64.55 22.05 -81.10
C ALA A 159 -63.70 22.79 -80.04
N ALA A 160 -63.82 24.12 -79.96
CA ALA A 160 -63.14 24.91 -78.92
C ALA A 160 -63.70 24.65 -77.51
N LEU A 161 -65.01 24.43 -77.38
CA LEU A 161 -65.63 24.05 -76.10
C LEU A 161 -65.20 22.64 -75.65
N ASP A 162 -65.11 21.69 -76.58
CA ASP A 162 -64.62 20.33 -76.33
C ASP A 162 -63.14 20.34 -75.92
N GLU A 163 -62.31 21.16 -76.58
CA GLU A 163 -60.90 21.37 -76.21
C GLU A 163 -60.77 21.97 -74.80
N LEU A 164 -61.58 22.98 -74.47
CA LEU A 164 -61.61 23.59 -73.14
C LEU A 164 -62.07 22.59 -72.06
N ALA A 165 -63.05 21.74 -72.37
CA ALA A 165 -63.48 20.67 -71.47
C ALA A 165 -62.38 19.63 -71.24
N ALA A 166 -61.66 19.22 -72.30
CA ALA A 166 -60.51 18.34 -72.21
C ALA A 166 -59.35 18.95 -71.40
N LEU A 167 -59.06 20.23 -71.60
CA LEU A 167 -58.02 20.96 -70.86
C LEU A 167 -58.37 21.05 -69.37
N ARG A 168 -59.64 21.33 -69.03
CA ARG A 168 -60.12 21.32 -67.63
C ARG A 168 -59.97 19.93 -66.99
N ALA A 169 -60.27 18.86 -67.71
CA ALA A 169 -60.06 17.49 -67.22
C ALA A 169 -58.57 17.18 -66.99
N LEU A 170 -57.68 17.64 -67.88
CA LEU A 170 -56.23 17.51 -67.70
C LEU A 170 -55.72 18.29 -66.49
N VAL A 171 -56.20 19.51 -66.27
CA VAL A 171 -55.87 20.33 -65.09
C VAL A 171 -56.32 19.62 -63.80
N ALA A 172 -57.53 19.07 -63.78
CA ALA A 172 -58.02 18.30 -62.63
C ALA A 172 -57.14 17.06 -62.35
N SER A 173 -56.74 16.34 -63.40
CA SER A 173 -55.81 15.20 -63.30
C SER A 173 -54.45 15.62 -62.74
N ASN A 174 -53.86 16.70 -63.27
CA ASN A 174 -52.60 17.24 -62.79
C ASN A 174 -52.69 17.71 -61.34
N GLN A 175 -53.81 18.34 -60.95
CA GLN A 175 -54.04 18.75 -59.56
C GLN A 175 -54.06 17.54 -58.61
N ALA A 176 -54.71 16.43 -59.02
CA ALA A 176 -54.71 15.19 -58.25
C ALA A 176 -53.32 14.54 -58.16
N ALA A 177 -52.55 14.56 -59.24
CA ALA A 177 -51.16 14.08 -59.26
C ALA A 177 -50.26 14.93 -58.36
N ILE A 178 -50.42 16.26 -58.37
CA ILE A 178 -49.70 17.19 -57.48
C ILE A 178 -50.04 16.89 -56.02
N ALA A 179 -51.31 16.69 -55.68
CA ALA A 179 -51.72 16.34 -54.32
C ALA A 179 -51.11 15.00 -53.86
N THR A 180 -51.06 14.01 -54.75
CA THR A 180 -50.41 12.71 -54.50
C THR A 180 -48.90 12.89 -54.28
N ASN A 181 -48.23 13.64 -55.16
CA ASN A 181 -46.80 13.93 -55.04
C ASN A 181 -46.50 14.71 -53.76
N SER A 182 -47.33 15.69 -53.40
CA SER A 182 -47.21 16.45 -52.16
C SER A 182 -47.26 15.52 -50.94
N SER A 183 -48.22 14.59 -50.93
CA SER A 183 -48.35 13.61 -49.85
C SER A 183 -47.14 12.68 -49.76
N ALA A 184 -46.65 12.18 -50.90
CA ALA A 184 -45.47 11.34 -50.96
C ALA A 184 -44.19 12.06 -50.48
N ILE A 185 -44.03 13.35 -50.83
CA ILE A 185 -42.93 14.19 -50.36
C ILE A 185 -43.00 14.35 -48.83
N SER A 186 -44.18 14.60 -48.26
CA SER A 186 -44.34 14.71 -46.81
C SER A 186 -43.97 13.42 -46.08
N SER A 187 -44.36 12.26 -46.61
CA SER A 187 -43.94 10.96 -46.06
C SER A 187 -42.43 10.77 -46.14
N ALA A 188 -41.83 11.05 -47.29
CA ALA A 188 -40.38 10.95 -47.47
C ALA A 188 -39.61 11.90 -46.52
N GLN A 189 -40.13 13.11 -46.28
CA GLN A 189 -39.56 14.05 -45.31
C GLN A 189 -39.61 13.49 -43.87
N ALA A 190 -40.70 12.82 -43.49
CA ALA A 190 -40.82 12.17 -42.19
C ALA A 190 -39.80 11.02 -42.05
N ASP A 191 -39.65 10.17 -43.07
CA ASP A 191 -38.67 9.07 -43.08
C ASP A 191 -37.23 9.60 -42.99
N ILE A 192 -36.92 10.69 -43.70
CA ILE A 192 -35.61 11.35 -43.62
C ILE A 192 -35.35 11.87 -42.20
N GLY A 193 -36.36 12.47 -41.55
CA GLY A 193 -36.26 12.94 -40.17
C GLY A 193 -36.03 11.79 -39.16
N ALA A 194 -36.73 10.67 -39.35
CA ALA A 194 -36.53 9.46 -38.55
C ALA A 194 -35.12 8.89 -38.75
N ASN A 195 -34.65 8.80 -39.99
CA ASN A 195 -33.30 8.36 -40.32
C ASN A 195 -32.22 9.28 -39.72
N ALA A 196 -32.42 10.60 -39.76
CA ALA A 196 -31.50 11.56 -39.15
C ALA A 196 -31.38 11.36 -37.63
N THR A 197 -32.50 11.07 -36.95
CA THR A 197 -32.55 10.79 -35.52
C THR A 197 -31.83 9.46 -35.18
N ALA A 198 -32.07 8.41 -35.98
CA ALA A 198 -31.41 7.12 -35.82
C ALA A 198 -29.89 7.22 -36.02
N ILE A 199 -29.44 7.97 -37.04
CA ILE A 199 -28.02 8.23 -37.28
C ILE A 199 -27.38 8.94 -36.09
N SER A 200 -28.04 9.96 -35.55
CA SER A 200 -27.54 10.71 -34.39
C SER A 200 -27.38 9.82 -33.15
N SER A 201 -28.33 8.91 -32.92
CA SER A 201 -28.26 7.93 -31.82
C SER A 201 -27.11 6.95 -32.02
N ALA A 202 -26.96 6.39 -33.23
CA ALA A 202 -25.86 5.49 -33.55
C ALA A 202 -24.49 6.18 -33.42
N GLN A 203 -24.39 7.46 -33.78
CA GLN A 203 -23.17 8.25 -33.58
C GLN A 203 -22.80 8.40 -32.09
N ALA A 204 -23.80 8.59 -31.22
CA ALA A 204 -23.58 8.65 -29.77
C ALA A 204 -23.10 7.30 -29.22
N ASP A 205 -23.72 6.19 -29.63
CA ASP A 205 -23.31 4.83 -29.24
C ASP A 205 -21.88 4.50 -29.71
N ILE A 206 -21.53 4.89 -30.95
CA ILE A 206 -20.16 4.74 -31.47
C ILE A 206 -19.17 5.54 -30.62
N GLY A 207 -19.52 6.77 -30.23
CA GLY A 207 -18.70 7.60 -29.34
C GLY A 207 -18.49 6.94 -27.98
N ALA A 208 -19.55 6.43 -27.35
CA ALA A 208 -19.48 5.72 -26.08
C ALA A 208 -18.60 4.46 -26.18
N ASN A 209 -18.77 3.67 -27.25
CA ASN A 209 -17.95 2.49 -27.52
C ASN A 209 -16.47 2.86 -27.72
N ALA A 210 -16.17 3.95 -28.43
CA ALA A 210 -14.80 4.42 -28.60
C ALA A 210 -14.13 4.79 -27.26
N THR A 211 -14.86 5.45 -26.37
CA THR A 211 -14.39 5.74 -25.01
C THR A 211 -14.15 4.46 -24.21
N ALA A 212 -15.10 3.51 -24.22
CA ALA A 212 -14.97 2.24 -23.51
C ALA A 212 -13.77 1.41 -24.00
N ILE A 213 -13.55 1.36 -25.32
CA ILE A 213 -12.38 0.69 -25.92
C ILE A 213 -11.08 1.34 -25.45
N SER A 214 -11.04 2.68 -25.41
CA SER A 214 -9.85 3.41 -24.95
C SER A 214 -9.51 3.11 -23.49
N SER A 215 -10.52 3.03 -22.61
CA SER A 215 -10.34 2.63 -21.22
C SER A 215 -9.85 1.18 -21.09
N ALA A 216 -10.47 0.23 -21.81
CA ALA A 216 -10.04 -1.16 -21.78
C ALA A 216 -8.60 -1.35 -22.30
N GLN A 217 -8.19 -0.57 -23.32
CA GLN A 217 -6.81 -0.56 -23.80
C GLN A 217 -5.82 -0.08 -22.73
N ALA A 218 -6.19 0.94 -21.94
CA ALA A 218 -5.38 1.42 -20.83
C ALA A 218 -5.22 0.34 -19.73
N ASP A 219 -6.31 -0.33 -19.35
CA ASP A 219 -6.30 -1.40 -18.35
C ASP A 219 -5.46 -2.60 -18.82
N ILE A 220 -5.57 -2.99 -20.10
CA ILE A 220 -4.74 -4.04 -20.70
C ILE A 220 -3.25 -3.66 -20.63
N GLY A 221 -2.91 -2.41 -20.93
CA GLY A 221 -1.54 -1.89 -20.82
C GLY A 221 -0.99 -1.97 -19.39
N ALA A 222 -1.80 -1.55 -18.41
CA ALA A 222 -1.45 -1.63 -16.99
C ALA A 222 -1.24 -3.09 -16.54
N ASN A 223 -2.13 -3.99 -16.93
CA ASN A 223 -2.01 -5.43 -16.65
C ASN A 223 -0.77 -6.03 -17.30
N ALA A 224 -0.43 -5.65 -18.54
CA ALA A 224 0.78 -6.14 -19.22
C ALA A 224 2.06 -5.71 -18.49
N THR A 225 2.09 -4.47 -17.97
CA THR A 225 3.22 -4.00 -17.15
C THR A 225 3.30 -4.77 -15.83
N ALA A 226 2.18 -4.95 -15.13
CA ALA A 226 2.15 -5.70 -13.87
C ALA A 226 2.59 -7.16 -14.03
N ILE A 227 2.16 -7.83 -15.12
CA ILE A 227 2.59 -9.19 -15.45
C ILE A 227 4.10 -9.24 -15.69
N SER A 228 4.65 -8.26 -16.42
CA SER A 228 6.09 -8.19 -16.70
C SER A 228 6.91 -8.04 -15.42
N SER A 229 6.46 -7.19 -14.49
CA SER A 229 7.08 -7.05 -13.17
C SER A 229 7.01 -8.35 -12.36
N ALA A 230 5.83 -8.99 -12.30
CA ALA A 230 5.68 -10.26 -11.58
C ALA A 230 6.56 -11.37 -12.16
N GLN A 231 6.73 -11.42 -13.48
CA GLN A 231 7.64 -12.37 -14.14
C GLN A 231 9.12 -12.12 -13.77
N ALA A 232 9.54 -10.86 -13.64
CA ALA A 232 10.88 -10.51 -13.19
C ALA A 232 11.11 -10.93 -11.73
N ASP A 233 10.11 -10.72 -10.85
CA ASP A 233 10.15 -11.15 -9.45
C ASP A 233 10.21 -12.67 -9.32
N ILE A 234 9.40 -13.41 -10.10
CA ILE A 234 9.42 -14.88 -10.15
C ILE A 234 10.81 -15.38 -10.58
N THR A 235 11.40 -14.76 -11.61
CA THR A 235 12.73 -15.13 -12.10
C THR A 235 13.79 -14.91 -11.02
N THR A 236 13.72 -13.79 -10.31
CA THR A 236 14.62 -13.47 -9.19
C THR A 236 14.46 -14.46 -8.04
N ASN A 237 13.22 -14.77 -7.65
CA ASN A 237 12.94 -15.72 -6.59
C ASN A 237 13.41 -17.13 -6.93
N ALA A 238 13.25 -17.56 -8.19
CA ALA A 238 13.76 -18.85 -8.65
C ALA A 238 15.29 -18.93 -8.54
N ALA A 239 16.00 -17.86 -8.91
CA ALA A 239 17.45 -17.78 -8.74
C ALA A 239 17.86 -17.87 -7.26
N ASN A 240 17.19 -17.12 -6.37
CA ASN A 240 17.46 -17.15 -4.93
C ASN A 240 17.22 -18.54 -4.31
N ILE A 241 16.15 -19.23 -4.72
CA ILE A 241 15.86 -20.61 -4.27
C ILE A 241 16.99 -21.57 -4.68
N ASN A 242 17.55 -21.40 -5.88
CA ASN A 242 18.66 -22.24 -6.35
C ASN A 242 19.95 -22.00 -5.55
N THR A 243 20.23 -20.74 -5.20
CA THR A 243 21.35 -20.38 -4.32
C THR A 243 21.17 -20.98 -2.93
N ASN A 244 20.02 -20.73 -2.29
CA ASN A 244 19.73 -21.24 -0.94
C ASN A 244 19.84 -22.78 -0.86
N ARG A 245 19.39 -23.48 -1.91
CA ARG A 245 19.50 -24.93 -2.01
C ARG A 245 20.95 -25.40 -2.12
N SER A 246 21.79 -24.65 -2.84
CA SER A 246 23.22 -24.95 -2.95
C SER A 246 23.93 -24.73 -1.60
N ASP A 247 23.59 -23.65 -0.90
CA ASP A 247 24.11 -23.34 0.43
C ASP A 247 23.70 -24.40 1.46
N LEU A 248 22.46 -24.88 1.42
CA LEU A 248 21.97 -25.95 2.30
C LEU A 248 22.75 -27.25 2.10
N ASN A 249 22.93 -27.69 0.85
CA ASN A 249 23.68 -28.91 0.53
C ASN A 249 25.15 -28.81 0.98
N ALA A 250 25.77 -27.64 0.86
CA ALA A 250 27.13 -27.40 1.33
C ALA A 250 27.22 -27.50 2.87
N LEU A 251 26.24 -26.94 3.58
CA LEU A 251 26.17 -27.03 5.04
C LEU A 251 25.92 -28.47 5.52
N GLU A 252 25.01 -29.20 4.87
CA GLU A 252 24.77 -30.63 5.17
C GLU A 252 26.05 -31.45 4.99
N THR A 253 26.80 -31.21 3.91
CA THR A 253 28.10 -31.88 3.69
C THR A 253 29.12 -31.53 4.78
N LEU A 254 29.20 -30.27 5.18
CA LEU A 254 30.15 -29.83 6.22
C LEU A 254 29.80 -30.38 7.62
N THR A 255 28.52 -30.63 7.88
CA THR A 255 28.01 -31.04 9.20
C THR A 255 27.65 -32.53 9.28
N GLN A 256 27.84 -33.30 8.20
CA GLN A 256 27.41 -34.70 8.09
C GLN A 256 27.91 -35.61 9.23
N ASP A 257 29.11 -35.32 9.75
CA ASP A 257 29.78 -36.11 10.79
C ASP A 257 29.52 -35.57 12.22
N MET A 258 28.70 -34.51 12.35
CA MET A 258 28.36 -33.83 13.59
C MET A 258 26.86 -33.95 13.89
N ALA A 259 26.51 -34.47 15.07
CA ALA A 259 25.11 -34.56 15.51
C ALA A 259 24.92 -33.93 16.88
N ARG A 260 23.88 -33.09 17.03
CA ARG A 260 23.44 -32.64 18.36
C ARG A 260 22.47 -33.69 18.93
N THR A 261 22.87 -34.35 20.00
CA THR A 261 22.14 -35.46 20.63
C THR A 261 21.86 -35.16 22.10
N THR A 262 21.06 -35.99 22.76
CA THR A 262 20.91 -35.93 24.22
C THR A 262 21.59 -37.15 24.82
N ILE A 263 22.59 -36.94 25.68
CA ILE A 263 23.29 -38.00 26.40
C ILE A 263 23.02 -37.78 27.89
N HIS A 264 22.47 -38.80 28.57
CA HIS A 264 22.07 -38.73 29.99
C HIS A 264 21.14 -37.55 30.34
N GLY A 265 20.25 -37.14 29.42
CA GLY A 265 19.33 -36.02 29.63
C GLY A 265 19.94 -34.63 29.35
N TYR A 266 21.20 -34.55 28.90
CA TYR A 266 21.89 -33.29 28.60
C TYR A 266 22.14 -33.11 27.09
N PRO A 267 21.96 -31.88 26.55
CA PRO A 267 22.34 -31.57 25.18
C PRO A 267 23.84 -31.80 24.96
N SER A 268 24.17 -32.56 23.92
CA SER A 268 25.53 -33.00 23.59
C SER A 268 25.79 -32.82 22.09
N VAL A 269 27.05 -32.65 21.71
CA VAL A 269 27.48 -32.73 20.30
C VAL A 269 28.36 -33.97 20.15
N THR A 270 28.01 -34.82 19.20
CA THR A 270 28.69 -36.08 18.89
C THR A 270 29.35 -35.98 17.53
N PHE A 271 30.63 -36.33 17.46
CA PHE A 271 31.41 -36.44 16.23
C PHE A 271 31.59 -37.93 15.91
N THR A 272 31.22 -38.38 14.71
CA THR A 272 31.30 -39.80 14.31
C THR A 272 32.21 -39.97 13.11
N GLY A 273 33.15 -40.92 13.16
CA GLY A 273 34.04 -41.21 12.03
C GLY A 273 35.09 -40.13 11.71
N VAL A 274 35.21 -39.08 12.54
CA VAL A 274 36.11 -37.94 12.32
C VAL A 274 36.95 -37.59 13.56
N ASN A 275 38.08 -36.91 13.33
CA ASN A 275 38.90 -36.31 14.39
C ASN A 275 38.52 -34.83 14.60
N VAL A 276 38.63 -34.33 15.84
CA VAL A 276 38.46 -32.90 16.15
C VAL A 276 39.84 -32.22 16.14
N HIS A 277 40.09 -31.38 15.15
CA HIS A 277 41.32 -30.59 15.04
C HIS A 277 41.05 -29.13 15.43
N VAL A 278 41.51 -28.71 16.61
CA VAL A 278 41.45 -27.30 17.04
C VAL A 278 42.79 -26.64 16.73
N ARG A 279 42.82 -25.73 15.75
CA ARG A 279 44.06 -25.10 15.25
C ARG A 279 44.10 -23.61 15.56
N ASN A 280 45.30 -23.07 15.73
CA ASN A 280 45.54 -21.66 16.02
C ASN A 280 45.49 -20.75 14.78
N GLY A 281 45.30 -21.31 13.58
CA GLY A 281 45.22 -20.56 12.32
C GLY A 281 46.57 -20.14 11.71
N LEU A 282 47.71 -20.43 12.36
CA LEU A 282 49.04 -20.04 11.85
C LEU A 282 49.67 -21.06 10.89
N GLY A 283 49.03 -22.21 10.68
CA GLY A 283 49.48 -23.25 9.75
C GLY A 283 50.67 -24.11 10.23
N THR A 284 51.27 -23.80 11.39
CA THR A 284 52.43 -24.50 11.95
C THR A 284 52.40 -24.49 13.49
N THR A 285 52.96 -25.53 14.10
CA THR A 285 53.15 -25.66 15.54
C THR A 285 54.46 -24.98 15.94
N GLY A 286 54.40 -23.72 16.38
CA GLY A 286 55.53 -23.08 17.08
C GLY A 286 56.58 -22.38 16.20
N THR A 287 56.15 -21.61 15.19
CA THR A 287 57.05 -20.66 14.50
C THR A 287 57.79 -19.81 15.51
N ILE A 288 59.11 -19.68 15.41
CA ILE A 288 59.90 -18.82 16.29
C ILE A 288 59.93 -17.42 15.70
N ASP A 289 59.61 -16.40 16.51
CA ASP A 289 59.75 -15.00 16.10
C ASP A 289 61.22 -14.54 16.10
N SER A 290 61.46 -13.31 15.65
CA SER A 290 62.81 -12.71 15.62
C SER A 290 63.45 -12.54 17.01
N THR A 291 62.69 -12.78 18.08
CA THR A 291 63.15 -12.71 19.47
C THR A 291 63.45 -14.09 20.07
N GLY A 292 63.28 -15.18 19.31
CA GLY A 292 63.59 -16.53 19.75
C GLY A 292 62.44 -17.24 20.48
N TYR A 293 61.23 -16.65 20.52
CA TYR A 293 60.07 -17.23 21.20
C TYR A 293 59.06 -17.79 20.20
N SER A 294 58.37 -18.87 20.57
CA SER A 294 57.31 -19.42 19.74
C SER A 294 56.12 -18.47 19.65
N VAL A 295 55.73 -18.14 18.43
CA VAL A 295 54.55 -17.36 18.08
C VAL A 295 53.31 -18.15 18.50
N VAL A 296 52.62 -17.63 19.50
CA VAL A 296 51.35 -18.12 20.02
C VAL A 296 50.36 -16.96 20.07
N ASN A 297 49.08 -17.22 19.82
CA ASN A 297 48.06 -16.19 19.60
C ASN A 297 46.79 -16.37 20.45
N GLY A 298 46.84 -17.23 21.47
CA GLY A 298 45.69 -17.53 22.33
C GLY A 298 44.66 -18.49 21.70
N LEU A 299 44.77 -18.81 20.41
CA LEU A 299 43.81 -19.63 19.68
C LEU A 299 44.30 -21.07 19.52
N GLY A 300 43.40 -21.98 19.13
CA GLY A 300 43.75 -23.39 18.93
C GLY A 300 43.76 -24.23 20.21
N ASN A 301 43.07 -23.81 21.27
CA ASN A 301 42.98 -24.52 22.54
C ASN A 301 41.61 -25.22 22.69
N LEU A 302 41.57 -26.39 23.32
CA LEU A 302 40.33 -27.03 23.78
C LEU A 302 40.10 -26.65 25.25
N VAL A 303 39.13 -25.78 25.50
CA VAL A 303 38.77 -25.33 26.85
C VAL A 303 37.51 -26.07 27.32
N VAL A 304 37.61 -26.78 28.44
CA VAL A 304 36.49 -27.48 29.09
C VAL A 304 36.05 -26.66 30.31
N GLY A 305 34.89 -26.03 30.19
CA GLY A 305 34.39 -25.03 31.14
C GLY A 305 34.51 -23.61 30.57
N TYR A 306 34.50 -22.62 31.46
CA TYR A 306 34.65 -21.21 31.08
C TYR A 306 36.12 -20.80 31.10
N ASP A 307 36.52 -19.92 30.19
CA ASP A 307 37.87 -19.34 30.16
C ASP A 307 38.05 -18.22 31.21
N GLU A 308 37.76 -18.53 32.48
CA GLU A 308 37.76 -17.55 33.57
C GLU A 308 39.18 -17.07 33.92
N GLY A 309 39.32 -15.80 34.31
CA GLY A 309 40.55 -15.24 34.87
C GLY A 309 41.25 -14.21 34.00
N LEU A 310 42.58 -14.31 33.90
CA LEU A 310 43.47 -13.30 33.31
C LEU A 310 43.44 -13.29 31.77
N ALA A 311 42.30 -12.93 31.16
CA ALA A 311 42.07 -13.02 29.70
C ALA A 311 43.20 -12.41 28.85
N ASN A 312 43.76 -11.28 29.27
CA ASN A 312 44.80 -10.57 28.51
C ASN A 312 46.21 -11.19 28.64
N GLN A 313 46.38 -12.23 29.46
CA GLN A 313 47.68 -12.89 29.66
C GLN A 313 47.72 -14.28 29.03
N LYS A 314 46.63 -14.79 28.45
CA LYS A 314 46.52 -16.15 27.90
C LYS A 314 46.92 -16.18 26.43
N THR A 315 48.22 -16.27 26.16
CA THR A 315 48.75 -16.24 24.78
C THR A 315 48.95 -17.62 24.17
N GLY A 316 48.89 -18.70 24.95
CA GLY A 316 49.20 -20.06 24.51
C GLY A 316 48.23 -20.64 23.46
N SER A 317 48.67 -21.69 22.77
CA SER A 317 47.89 -22.40 21.73
C SER A 317 48.02 -23.92 21.86
N HIS A 318 47.17 -24.73 21.26
CA HIS A 318 47.30 -26.21 21.29
C HIS A 318 47.21 -26.82 22.71
N ASN A 319 46.56 -26.14 23.66
CA ASN A 319 46.43 -26.63 25.02
C ASN A 319 45.07 -27.28 25.27
N LEU A 320 45.04 -28.24 26.19
CA LEU A 320 43.83 -28.71 26.84
C LEU A 320 43.70 -28.04 28.21
N VAL A 321 42.65 -27.21 28.38
CA VAL A 321 42.47 -26.35 29.56
C VAL A 321 41.21 -26.77 30.31
N LEU A 322 41.32 -27.12 31.59
CA LEU A 322 40.20 -27.53 32.44
C LEU A 322 40.16 -26.71 33.74
N GLY A 323 39.01 -26.13 34.05
CA GLY A 323 38.83 -25.32 35.26
C GLY A 323 39.24 -23.86 35.08
N LYS A 324 39.36 -23.13 36.18
CA LYS A 324 39.31 -21.65 36.20
C LYS A 324 40.64 -20.98 36.54
N ASN A 325 40.85 -19.77 36.01
CA ASN A 325 42.02 -18.93 36.30
C ASN A 325 43.36 -19.57 35.95
N ASN A 326 43.38 -20.56 35.05
CA ASN A 326 44.63 -21.13 34.57
C ASN A 326 45.32 -20.20 33.58
N LEU A 327 46.64 -20.16 33.64
CA LEU A 327 47.50 -19.40 32.73
C LEU A 327 48.21 -20.37 31.80
N TYR A 328 48.13 -20.13 30.50
CA TYR A 328 48.81 -20.91 29.48
C TYR A 328 49.48 -19.97 28.49
N LEU A 329 50.81 -19.92 28.52
CA LEU A 329 51.62 -18.95 27.75
C LEU A 329 52.34 -19.57 26.55
N SER A 330 52.25 -20.90 26.41
CA SER A 330 52.98 -21.64 25.38
C SER A 330 52.06 -22.67 24.72
N TYR A 331 52.61 -23.74 24.17
CA TYR A 331 51.84 -24.70 23.38
C TYR A 331 52.04 -26.16 23.75
N GLY A 332 51.04 -26.98 23.40
CA GLY A 332 51.07 -28.42 23.57
C GLY A 332 50.93 -28.87 25.03
N GLY A 333 50.37 -28.03 25.90
CA GLY A 333 50.26 -28.31 27.33
C GLY A 333 48.87 -28.78 27.78
N LEU A 334 48.84 -29.37 28.97
CA LEU A 334 47.64 -29.72 29.72
C LEU A 334 47.60 -28.86 30.97
N VAL A 335 46.51 -28.17 31.25
CA VAL A 335 46.36 -27.44 32.52
C VAL A 335 44.96 -27.63 33.08
N ALA A 336 44.89 -28.38 34.18
CA ALA A 336 43.65 -28.66 34.89
C ALA A 336 43.71 -28.12 36.32
N GLY A 337 42.56 -27.72 36.88
CA GLY A 337 42.45 -27.22 38.25
C GLY A 337 42.22 -25.72 38.30
N SER A 338 42.81 -25.03 39.28
CA SER A 338 42.63 -23.59 39.44
C SER A 338 43.91 -22.82 39.72
N TYR A 339 44.08 -21.66 39.08
CA TYR A 339 45.28 -20.81 39.23
C TYR A 339 46.59 -21.49 38.81
N ASN A 340 46.52 -22.55 37.99
CA ASN A 340 47.71 -23.26 37.54
C ASN A 340 48.33 -22.57 36.32
N GLN A 341 49.65 -22.66 36.18
CA GLN A 341 50.40 -21.92 35.16
C GLN A 341 51.31 -22.86 34.36
N ILE A 342 51.06 -22.98 33.06
CA ILE A 342 51.97 -23.62 32.11
C ILE A 342 52.62 -22.55 31.24
N ARG A 343 53.94 -22.43 31.27
CA ARG A 343 54.67 -21.31 30.63
C ARG A 343 55.57 -21.70 29.48
N ALA A 344 55.81 -22.99 29.28
CA ALA A 344 56.76 -23.51 28.30
C ALA A 344 56.16 -24.66 27.46
N PRO A 345 56.80 -25.02 26.34
CA PRO A 345 56.30 -26.07 25.46
C PRO A 345 56.13 -27.40 26.18
N TYR A 346 55.00 -28.06 25.94
CA TYR A 346 54.71 -29.40 26.46
C TYR A 346 54.66 -29.49 27.99
N ALA A 347 54.59 -28.36 28.70
CA ALA A 347 54.41 -28.35 30.14
C ALA A 347 53.00 -28.85 30.52
N SER A 348 52.90 -29.58 31.63
CA SER A 348 51.62 -30.15 32.06
C SER A 348 51.35 -29.99 33.55
N ILE A 349 50.11 -29.65 33.87
CA ILE A 349 49.58 -29.64 35.23
C ILE A 349 48.25 -30.40 35.23
N SER A 350 48.23 -31.59 35.83
CA SER A 350 47.06 -32.47 35.78
C SER A 350 45.96 -32.10 36.79
N GLY A 351 46.22 -31.18 37.71
CA GLY A 351 45.24 -30.74 38.70
C GLY A 351 45.80 -29.83 39.79
N GLY A 352 45.00 -29.62 40.83
CA GLY A 352 45.41 -28.87 42.02
C GLY A 352 45.23 -27.36 41.89
N VAL A 353 45.87 -26.63 42.80
CA VAL A 353 45.72 -25.17 42.92
C VAL A 353 47.05 -24.45 42.96
N ASN A 354 47.20 -23.40 42.15
CA ASN A 354 48.36 -22.51 42.17
C ASN A 354 49.70 -23.20 41.87
N ASN A 355 49.70 -24.24 41.03
CA ASN A 355 50.92 -24.93 40.60
C ASN A 355 51.53 -24.23 39.38
N SER A 356 52.85 -24.33 39.20
CA SER A 356 53.58 -23.75 38.06
C SER A 356 54.48 -24.78 37.40
N ALA A 357 54.34 -24.97 36.10
CA ALA A 357 55.24 -25.75 35.25
C ALA A 357 55.82 -24.81 34.19
N SER A 358 57.04 -24.37 34.42
CA SER A 358 57.62 -23.20 33.76
C SER A 358 58.67 -23.52 32.68
N ALA A 359 59.13 -24.77 32.60
CA ALA A 359 60.14 -25.20 31.62
C ALA A 359 59.61 -26.28 30.66
N SER A 360 60.34 -26.50 29.57
CA SER A 360 59.94 -27.47 28.54
C SER A 360 59.77 -28.85 29.16
N ASN A 361 58.64 -29.49 28.86
CA ASN A 361 58.29 -30.82 29.38
C ASN A 361 58.23 -30.92 30.92
N ALA A 362 58.18 -29.79 31.64
CA ALA A 362 57.99 -29.79 33.08
C ALA A 362 56.57 -30.28 33.43
N SER A 363 56.44 -31.02 34.54
CA SER A 363 55.15 -31.58 34.95
C SER A 363 54.85 -31.39 36.43
N VAL A 364 53.60 -31.07 36.74
CA VAL A 364 53.07 -31.13 38.10
C VAL A 364 51.79 -31.95 38.11
N SER A 365 51.77 -33.12 38.77
CA SER A 365 50.57 -33.96 38.73
C SER A 365 49.43 -33.39 39.58
N GLY A 366 49.72 -32.59 40.61
CA GLY A 366 48.70 -31.91 41.41
C GLY A 366 49.22 -31.23 42.67
N GLY A 367 48.37 -31.12 43.69
CA GLY A 367 48.71 -30.49 44.98
C GLY A 367 48.50 -28.97 44.97
N ARG A 368 49.21 -28.28 45.88
CA ARG A 368 49.07 -26.82 46.05
C ARG A 368 50.42 -26.12 46.02
N ALA A 369 50.55 -25.08 45.20
CA ALA A 369 51.75 -24.23 45.15
C ALA A 369 53.05 -24.99 44.82
N ASN A 370 52.96 -26.03 43.99
CA ASN A 370 54.13 -26.78 43.54
C ASN A 370 54.73 -26.14 42.27
N THR A 371 56.05 -26.22 42.14
CA THR A 371 56.81 -25.54 41.08
C THR A 371 57.76 -26.52 40.39
N ALA A 372 57.60 -26.72 39.09
CA ALA A 372 58.51 -27.47 38.22
C ALA A 372 59.13 -26.48 37.21
N GLU A 373 60.40 -26.13 37.41
CA GLU A 373 61.12 -25.06 36.69
C GLU A 373 62.30 -25.56 35.86
N GLY A 374 62.76 -26.80 36.08
CA GLY A 374 63.81 -27.40 35.24
C GLY A 374 63.23 -28.06 33.99
N VAL A 375 64.01 -28.14 32.91
CA VAL A 375 63.63 -28.93 31.73
C VAL A 375 63.47 -30.39 32.15
N TYR A 376 62.38 -31.06 31.74
CA TYR A 376 62.02 -32.41 32.19
C TYR A 376 61.81 -32.58 33.71
N SER A 377 61.70 -31.49 34.47
CA SER A 377 61.45 -31.58 35.91
C SER A 377 60.04 -32.06 36.24
N SER A 378 59.88 -32.70 37.40
CA SER A 378 58.58 -33.22 37.83
C SER A 378 58.32 -32.99 39.31
N VAL A 379 57.08 -32.60 39.63
CA VAL A 379 56.56 -32.62 41.00
C VAL A 379 55.25 -33.40 41.02
N LEU A 380 55.23 -34.57 41.66
CA LEU A 380 54.04 -35.42 41.64
C LEU A 380 52.89 -34.86 42.51
N GLY A 381 53.19 -34.07 43.54
CA GLY A 381 52.16 -33.47 44.38
C GLY A 381 52.70 -32.84 45.66
N GLY A 382 51.86 -32.76 46.70
CA GLY A 382 52.20 -32.13 47.98
C GLY A 382 51.96 -30.62 48.00
N VAL A 383 52.67 -29.92 48.88
CA VAL A 383 52.51 -28.47 49.09
C VAL A 383 53.86 -27.76 49.06
N ASN A 384 53.99 -26.72 48.24
CA ASN A 384 55.21 -25.90 48.14
C ASN A 384 56.49 -26.69 47.80
N ASN A 385 56.38 -27.72 46.97
CA ASN A 385 57.56 -28.44 46.49
C ASN A 385 58.14 -27.77 45.24
N THR A 386 59.46 -27.82 45.07
CA THR A 386 60.17 -27.19 43.95
C THR A 386 61.13 -28.17 43.28
N ALA A 387 60.98 -28.40 41.99
CA ALA A 387 61.93 -29.12 41.15
C ALA A 387 62.49 -28.14 40.09
N SER A 388 63.65 -27.53 40.35
CA SER A 388 64.22 -26.48 39.49
C SER A 388 65.41 -26.94 38.65
N GLY A 389 66.01 -28.09 38.96
CA GLY A 389 67.09 -28.67 38.16
C GLY A 389 66.59 -29.41 36.92
N GLU A 390 67.42 -29.52 35.89
CA GLU A 390 67.11 -30.36 34.72
C GLU A 390 66.88 -31.82 35.14
N ALA A 391 65.81 -32.46 34.67
CA ALA A 391 65.40 -33.81 35.06
C ALA A 391 65.28 -34.02 36.60
N SER A 392 65.13 -32.94 37.38
CA SER A 392 64.93 -33.03 38.82
C SER A 392 63.53 -33.53 39.16
N SER A 393 63.38 -34.19 40.30
CA SER A 393 62.09 -34.75 40.72
C SER A 393 61.80 -34.54 42.20
N VAL A 394 60.55 -34.20 42.51
CA VAL A 394 60.01 -34.25 43.87
C VAL A 394 58.74 -35.08 43.88
N SER A 395 58.77 -36.22 44.57
CA SER A 395 57.63 -37.15 44.57
C SER A 395 56.47 -36.68 45.47
N GLY A 396 56.68 -35.71 46.36
CA GLY A 396 55.63 -35.16 47.22
C GLY A 396 56.16 -34.53 48.50
N GLY A 397 55.31 -34.43 49.52
CA GLY A 397 55.65 -33.84 50.82
C GLY A 397 55.42 -32.33 50.90
N ILE A 398 56.11 -31.66 51.80
CA ILE A 398 55.94 -30.22 52.05
C ILE A 398 57.30 -29.52 51.98
N TYR A 399 57.42 -28.43 51.22
CA TYR A 399 58.66 -27.61 51.15
C TYR A 399 59.92 -28.37 50.71
N ASN A 400 59.78 -29.45 49.94
CA ASN A 400 60.93 -30.18 49.41
C ASN A 400 61.48 -29.52 48.14
N ARG A 401 62.80 -29.55 47.96
CA ARG A 401 63.50 -28.86 46.88
C ARG A 401 64.53 -29.75 46.20
N ALA A 402 64.36 -30.01 44.90
CA ALA A 402 65.34 -30.66 44.03
C ALA A 402 65.86 -29.62 43.02
N MET A 403 67.09 -29.14 43.19
CA MET A 403 67.53 -27.88 42.56
C MET A 403 68.50 -28.02 41.40
N ASP A 404 69.25 -29.13 41.33
CA ASP A 404 70.32 -29.33 40.34
C ASP A 404 69.99 -30.51 39.41
N SER A 405 70.75 -30.68 38.33
CA SER A 405 70.53 -31.70 37.30
C SER A 405 70.43 -33.11 37.92
N ASN A 406 69.40 -33.86 37.58
CA ASN A 406 69.10 -35.21 38.10
C ASN A 406 68.96 -35.31 39.63
N SER A 407 68.76 -34.19 40.34
CA SER A 407 68.50 -34.21 41.78
C SER A 407 67.10 -34.77 42.09
N SER A 408 66.95 -35.45 43.22
CA SER A 408 65.66 -36.05 43.60
C SER A 408 65.34 -35.92 45.09
N VAL A 409 64.07 -35.66 45.39
CA VAL A 409 63.53 -35.76 46.75
C VAL A 409 62.28 -36.64 46.73
N SER A 410 62.33 -37.79 47.39
CA SER A 410 61.21 -38.75 47.35
C SER A 410 60.06 -38.37 48.30
N GLY A 411 60.22 -37.40 49.20
CA GLY A 411 59.15 -36.91 50.07
C GLY A 411 59.67 -36.27 51.36
N GLY A 412 58.83 -36.25 52.40
CA GLY A 412 59.16 -35.64 53.70
C GLY A 412 58.86 -34.15 53.78
N SER A 413 59.53 -33.43 54.68
CA SER A 413 59.33 -31.99 54.89
C SER A 413 60.64 -31.22 54.90
N GLU A 414 60.75 -30.16 54.10
CA GLU A 414 61.92 -29.26 54.07
C GLU A 414 63.24 -29.93 53.64
N ASN A 415 63.17 -31.00 52.86
CA ASN A 415 64.37 -31.66 52.34
C ASN A 415 64.90 -30.93 51.09
N THR A 416 66.22 -30.83 50.97
CA THR A 416 66.90 -30.16 49.84
C THR A 416 67.94 -31.08 49.21
N ALA A 417 67.77 -31.39 47.93
CA ALA A 417 68.76 -32.03 47.07
C ALA A 417 69.26 -30.99 46.05
N SER A 418 70.45 -30.44 46.25
CA SER A 418 70.96 -29.29 45.47
C SER A 418 72.31 -29.52 44.81
N GLY A 419 72.86 -30.73 44.85
CA GLY A 419 73.98 -31.13 44.00
C GLY A 419 73.53 -31.95 42.80
N ALA A 420 74.27 -31.92 41.69
CA ALA A 420 73.98 -32.75 40.54
C ALA A 420 73.92 -34.24 40.91
N SER A 421 72.89 -34.97 40.46
CA SER A 421 72.61 -36.36 40.83
C SER A 421 72.48 -36.63 42.34
N SER A 422 72.20 -35.60 43.15
CA SER A 422 71.98 -35.76 44.59
C SER A 422 70.59 -36.33 44.89
N SER A 423 70.44 -37.02 46.02
CA SER A 423 69.15 -37.60 46.42
C SER A 423 68.86 -37.45 47.91
N VAL A 424 67.60 -37.17 48.23
CA VAL A 424 67.05 -37.28 49.58
C VAL A 424 65.82 -38.18 49.56
N SER A 425 65.89 -39.34 50.21
CA SER A 425 64.78 -40.30 50.16
C SER A 425 63.60 -39.91 51.07
N GLY A 426 63.78 -38.97 52.00
CA GLY A 426 62.70 -38.45 52.85
C GLY A 426 63.20 -37.83 54.15
N GLY A 427 62.35 -37.81 55.18
CA GLY A 427 62.67 -37.25 56.50
C GLY A 427 62.33 -35.76 56.62
N HIS A 428 62.98 -35.07 57.57
CA HIS A 428 62.75 -33.65 57.82
C HIS A 428 64.06 -32.86 57.80
N ALA A 429 64.12 -31.81 56.98
CA ALA A 429 65.25 -30.89 56.92
C ALA A 429 66.58 -31.56 56.53
N ASN A 430 66.58 -32.54 55.63
CA ASN A 430 67.81 -33.19 55.14
C ASN A 430 68.37 -32.48 53.89
N TRP A 431 69.70 -32.39 53.79
CA TRP A 431 70.42 -31.61 52.78
C TRP A 431 71.46 -32.46 52.05
N ALA A 432 71.20 -32.83 50.80
CA ALA A 432 72.17 -33.44 49.90
C ALA A 432 72.68 -32.37 48.90
N THR A 433 73.75 -31.67 49.24
CA THR A 433 74.25 -30.51 48.47
C THR A 433 75.49 -30.80 47.63
N GLY A 434 76.15 -31.95 47.83
CA GLY A 434 77.27 -32.37 47.01
C GLY A 434 76.83 -33.07 45.73
N GLU A 435 77.66 -33.04 44.68
CA GLU A 435 77.45 -33.85 43.48
C GLU A 435 77.43 -35.35 43.86
N ALA A 436 76.48 -36.12 43.32
CA ALA A 436 76.24 -37.52 43.64
C ALA A 436 76.10 -37.82 45.15
N SER A 437 75.71 -36.81 45.95
CA SER A 437 75.51 -36.99 47.39
C SER A 437 74.16 -37.61 47.71
N SER A 438 74.04 -38.33 48.83
CA SER A 438 72.78 -38.95 49.23
C SER A 438 72.48 -38.81 50.71
N VAL A 439 71.21 -38.57 51.03
CA VAL A 439 70.68 -38.69 52.39
C VAL A 439 69.46 -39.62 52.36
N SER A 440 69.57 -40.79 52.96
CA SER A 440 68.48 -41.79 52.91
C SER A 440 67.30 -41.44 53.83
N GLY A 441 67.43 -40.48 54.74
CA GLY A 441 66.35 -40.01 55.60
C GLY A 441 66.82 -39.39 56.91
N GLY A 442 65.96 -39.42 57.93
CA GLY A 442 66.26 -38.88 59.27
C GLY A 442 65.91 -37.39 59.40
N ASN A 443 66.55 -36.71 60.34
CA ASN A 443 66.30 -35.29 60.62
C ASN A 443 67.60 -34.46 60.60
N ASP A 444 67.63 -33.38 59.85
CA ASP A 444 68.77 -32.44 59.86
C ASP A 444 70.12 -33.10 59.48
N ASN A 445 70.11 -34.01 58.51
CA ASN A 445 71.31 -34.66 58.01
C ASN A 445 71.84 -33.96 56.76
N ARG A 446 73.16 -33.84 56.62
CA ARG A 446 73.83 -33.07 55.56
C ARG A 446 74.93 -33.86 54.85
N ALA A 447 74.76 -34.16 53.57
CA ALA A 447 75.78 -34.72 52.69
C ALA A 447 76.21 -33.61 51.70
N SER A 448 77.37 -32.98 51.91
CA SER A 448 77.72 -31.72 51.25
C SER A 448 78.86 -31.76 50.24
N ALA A 449 79.53 -32.90 50.08
CA ALA A 449 80.65 -33.04 49.16
C ALA A 449 80.37 -34.11 48.08
N LEU A 450 81.23 -34.15 47.07
CA LEU A 450 81.17 -35.13 45.98
C LEU A 450 81.08 -36.56 46.54
N GLN A 451 80.07 -37.33 46.12
CA GLN A 451 79.84 -38.74 46.51
C GLN A 451 79.68 -38.96 48.03
N SER A 452 79.40 -37.91 48.81
CA SER A 452 79.17 -38.04 50.25
C SER A 452 77.81 -38.67 50.55
N SER A 453 77.70 -39.44 51.64
CA SER A 453 76.44 -40.10 52.00
C SER A 453 76.13 -40.06 53.48
N VAL A 454 74.85 -39.93 53.81
CA VAL A 454 74.32 -40.08 55.16
C VAL A 454 73.12 -41.02 55.13
N SER A 455 73.24 -42.19 55.74
CA SER A 455 72.18 -43.21 55.70
C SER A 455 70.98 -42.87 56.61
N GLY A 456 71.10 -41.92 57.53
CA GLY A 456 70.00 -41.48 58.40
C GLY A 456 70.48 -40.89 59.73
N GLY A 457 69.63 -40.94 60.75
CA GLY A 457 69.91 -40.39 62.08
C GLY A 457 69.49 -38.93 62.23
N ARG A 458 70.14 -38.20 63.14
CA ARG A 458 69.84 -36.78 63.40
C ARG A 458 71.11 -35.93 63.44
N GLY A 459 71.14 -34.79 62.75
CA GLY A 459 72.25 -33.83 62.84
C GLY A 459 73.58 -34.32 62.25
N ASN A 460 73.58 -35.36 61.41
CA ASN A 460 74.81 -35.92 60.86
C ASN A 460 75.32 -35.13 59.67
N THR A 461 76.64 -35.01 59.50
CA THR A 461 77.28 -34.28 58.40
C THR A 461 78.38 -35.12 57.75
N ALA A 462 78.35 -35.26 56.43
CA ALA A 462 79.45 -35.75 55.59
C ALA A 462 79.88 -34.62 54.64
N SER A 463 81.06 -34.03 54.85
CA SER A 463 81.46 -32.78 54.16
C SER A 463 82.73 -32.87 53.33
N SER A 464 83.24 -34.08 53.08
CA SER A 464 84.39 -34.30 52.20
C SER A 464 84.12 -35.40 51.18
N THR A 465 84.96 -35.47 50.14
CA THR A 465 84.76 -36.38 49.00
C THR A 465 84.65 -37.82 49.47
N ALA A 466 83.58 -38.51 49.05
CA ALA A 466 83.26 -39.88 49.43
C ALA A 466 83.14 -40.14 50.94
N ALA A 467 82.95 -39.09 51.75
CA ALA A 467 82.72 -39.24 53.19
C ALA A 467 81.35 -39.87 53.47
N THR A 468 81.28 -40.79 54.43
CA THR A 468 80.06 -41.55 54.73
C THR A 468 79.72 -41.53 56.22
N VAL A 469 78.45 -41.26 56.54
CA VAL A 469 77.90 -41.46 57.89
C VAL A 469 76.78 -42.50 57.84
N SER A 470 76.98 -43.66 58.47
CA SER A 470 75.99 -44.74 58.47
C SER A 470 74.77 -44.46 59.38
N GLY A 471 74.83 -43.43 60.22
CA GLY A 471 73.74 -42.99 61.10
C GLY A 471 74.22 -42.50 62.46
N GLY A 472 73.28 -42.20 63.36
CA GLY A 472 73.51 -41.75 64.72
C GLY A 472 73.09 -40.31 64.99
N LEU A 473 73.57 -39.71 66.08
CA LEU A 473 73.32 -38.31 66.45
C LEU A 473 74.60 -37.46 66.33
N ASN A 474 74.53 -36.35 65.58
CA ASN A 474 75.58 -35.32 65.49
C ASN A 474 76.97 -35.82 65.04
N ARG A 475 77.04 -36.78 64.11
CA ARG A 475 78.30 -37.31 63.60
C ARG A 475 78.85 -36.48 62.44
N ARG A 476 80.18 -36.34 62.36
CA ARG A 476 80.87 -35.56 61.32
C ARG A 476 81.96 -36.38 60.64
N ALA A 477 81.83 -36.58 59.33
CA ALA A 477 82.84 -37.18 58.46
C ALA A 477 83.44 -36.08 57.58
N ASP A 478 84.61 -35.56 57.98
CA ASP A 478 85.20 -34.34 57.42
C ASP A 478 86.45 -34.64 56.54
N GLY A 479 86.96 -35.88 56.56
CA GLY A 479 88.10 -36.31 55.74
C GLY A 479 87.69 -36.94 54.41
N PRO A 480 88.53 -36.88 53.35
CA PRO A 480 88.29 -37.64 52.12
C PRO A 480 88.23 -39.13 52.43
N PHE A 481 87.20 -39.83 51.92
CA PHE A 481 86.94 -41.25 52.20
C PHE A 481 86.74 -41.56 53.70
N ASP A 482 86.43 -40.57 54.54
CA ASP A 482 86.18 -40.75 55.98
C ASP A 482 84.85 -41.48 56.21
N TRP A 483 84.81 -42.31 57.24
CA TRP A 483 83.62 -43.07 57.63
C TRP A 483 83.33 -42.92 59.12
N ARG A 484 82.07 -42.62 59.44
CA ARG A 484 81.56 -42.53 60.82
C ARG A 484 80.27 -43.33 60.96
N ALA A 485 80.06 -43.89 62.15
CA ALA A 485 78.82 -44.59 62.48
C ALA A 485 78.43 -44.37 63.94
N GLY A 486 77.12 -44.35 64.21
CA GLY A 486 76.51 -44.29 65.53
C GLY A 486 77.07 -45.32 66.53
N GLY A 487 76.95 -45.03 67.82
CA GLY A 487 77.24 -46.01 68.87
C GLY A 487 76.14 -47.07 68.94
N LEU A 488 76.45 -48.24 69.50
CA LEU A 488 75.46 -49.31 69.69
C LEU A 488 74.29 -48.88 70.61
N PHE A 489 74.51 -47.88 71.46
CA PHE A 489 73.53 -47.31 72.39
C PHE A 489 73.54 -45.78 72.28
N GLU A 490 72.74 -45.23 71.36
CA GLU A 490 72.42 -43.80 71.34
C GLU A 490 70.93 -43.61 71.70
N THR A 491 70.65 -42.68 72.59
CA THR A 491 69.27 -42.25 72.89
C THR A 491 68.88 -41.13 71.92
N PHE A 492 67.84 -41.37 71.13
CA PHE A 492 67.34 -40.49 70.06
C PHE A 492 66.49 -39.32 70.55
#